data_AF-A0A2V5T4N8-F1
#
_entry.id   AF-A0A2V5T4N8-F1
#
_cell.length_a   1.000
_cell.length_b   1.000
_cell.length_c   1.000
_cell.angle_alpha   90.00
_cell.angle_beta   90.00
_cell.angle_gamma   90.00
#
_symmetry.space_group_name_H-M   'P 1'
#
loop_
_entity.id
_entity.type
_entity.pdbx_description
1 polymer ?
#
loop_
_entity_poly.entity_id
_entity_poly.type
_entity_poly.pdbx_seq_one_letter_code
_entity_poly.pdbx_strand_id
1 'polypeptide(L)'
;MNRALQWKLIAAFILVFVAGGISGAFLGGSYARHHFFAFHRPELIGGRMKERLRTELNLTPEQVAKISPIIDKTTLQLRGIRRDTARHVHETIADAHKQMATILTDEQRQKLQQIQERHRRWRHRHFHEPPVEAPSPTP
;
A
#
# COMPACT_ATOMS: atom_id res chain seq x y z
N MET A 1 13.95 -49.94 13.13
CA MET A 1 14.59 -48.66 12.75
C MET A 1 14.92 -47.89 14.02
N ASN A 2 16.15 -47.41 14.19
CA ASN A 2 16.60 -46.82 15.46
C ASN A 2 15.86 -45.50 15.73
N ARG A 3 15.15 -45.40 16.86
CA ARG A 3 14.43 -44.16 17.28
C ARG A 3 15.35 -42.93 17.23
N ALA A 4 16.62 -43.11 17.56
CA ALA A 4 17.64 -42.07 17.48
C ALA A 4 17.89 -41.55 16.04
N LEU A 5 17.78 -42.42 15.03
CA LEU A 5 17.93 -42.03 13.62
C LEU A 5 16.68 -41.30 13.12
N GLN A 6 15.49 -41.74 13.52
CA GLN A 6 14.21 -41.11 13.13
C GLN A 6 14.11 -39.66 13.65
N TRP A 7 14.45 -39.41 14.92
CA TRP A 7 14.42 -38.06 15.48
C TRP A 7 15.43 -37.10 14.83
N LYS A 8 16.62 -37.60 14.44
CA LYS A 8 17.61 -36.81 13.70
C LYS A 8 17.09 -36.41 12.30
N LEU A 9 16.42 -37.33 11.61
CA LEU A 9 15.80 -37.03 10.31
C LEU A 9 14.67 -36.00 10.45
N ILE A 10 13.79 -36.15 11.44
CA ILE A 10 12.73 -35.17 11.71
C ILE A 10 13.32 -33.79 12.01
N ALA A 11 14.35 -33.72 12.84
CA ALA A 11 15.03 -32.45 13.15
C ALA A 11 15.65 -31.81 11.90
N ALA A 12 16.26 -32.61 11.01
CA ALA A 12 16.82 -32.13 9.75
C ALA A 12 15.74 -31.58 8.80
N PHE A 13 14.60 -32.27 8.65
CA PHE A 13 13.49 -31.79 7.83
C PHE A 13 12.90 -30.48 8.36
N ILE A 14 12.72 -30.37 9.68
CA ILE A 14 12.25 -29.12 10.30
C ILE A 14 13.22 -27.99 10.01
N LEU A 15 14.53 -28.24 10.14
CA LEU A 15 15.56 -27.22 9.91
C LEU A 15 15.56 -26.73 8.46
N VAL A 16 15.46 -27.63 7.48
CA VAL A 16 15.35 -27.27 6.06
C VAL A 16 14.06 -26.49 5.79
N PHE A 17 12.93 -26.89 6.38
CA PHE A 17 11.66 -26.19 6.23
C PHE A 17 11.71 -24.77 6.80
N VAL A 18 12.30 -24.59 7.99
CA VAL A 18 12.48 -23.25 8.59
C VAL A 18 13.40 -22.38 7.73
N ALA A 19 14.52 -22.93 7.24
CA ALA A 19 15.43 -22.20 6.35
C ALA A 19 14.75 -21.79 5.04
N GLY A 20 13.95 -22.69 4.44
CA GLY A 20 13.14 -22.39 3.27
C GLY A 20 12.08 -21.32 3.54
N GLY A 21 11.39 -21.38 4.68
CA GLY A 21 10.39 -20.40 5.10
C GLY A 21 10.97 -19.00 5.30
N ILE A 22 12.13 -18.90 5.96
CA ILE A 22 12.85 -17.63 6.14
C ILE A 22 13.28 -17.04 4.79
N SER A 23 13.86 -17.88 3.92
CA SER A 23 14.34 -17.46 2.60
C SER A 23 13.19 -17.01 1.70
N GLY A 24 12.09 -17.75 1.69
CA GLY A 24 10.87 -17.41 0.95
C GLY A 24 10.20 -16.14 1.47
N ALA A 25 10.10 -15.97 2.80
CA ALA A 25 9.57 -14.76 3.40
C ALA A 25 10.44 -13.53 3.12
N PHE A 26 11.76 -13.67 3.11
CA PHE A 26 12.68 -12.58 2.84
C PHE A 26 12.64 -12.15 1.37
N LEU A 27 12.79 -13.08 0.43
CA LEU A 27 12.78 -12.79 -1.01
C LEU A 27 11.38 -12.40 -1.51
N GLY A 28 10.37 -13.20 -1.18
CA GLY A 28 8.98 -12.95 -1.56
C GLY A 28 8.43 -11.69 -0.89
N GLY A 29 8.74 -11.49 0.40
CA GLY A 29 8.35 -10.28 1.13
C GLY A 29 9.02 -9.03 0.59
N SER A 30 10.31 -9.08 0.23
CA SER A 30 11.03 -7.96 -0.37
C SER A 30 10.50 -7.62 -1.77
N TYR A 31 10.26 -8.62 -2.62
CA TYR A 31 9.71 -8.42 -3.96
C TYR A 31 8.29 -7.87 -3.94
N ALA A 32 7.41 -8.46 -3.12
CA ALA A 32 6.05 -7.96 -2.92
C ALA A 32 6.06 -6.55 -2.35
N ARG A 33 6.93 -6.26 -1.37
CA ARG A 33 7.08 -4.91 -0.79
C ARG A 33 7.59 -3.92 -1.84
N HIS A 34 8.59 -4.25 -2.65
CA HIS A 34 9.11 -3.33 -3.66
C HIS A 34 8.07 -2.99 -4.72
N HIS A 35 7.36 -3.98 -5.26
CA HIS A 35 6.31 -3.74 -6.26
C HIS A 35 5.07 -3.06 -5.66
N PHE A 36 4.55 -3.50 -4.51
CA PHE A 36 3.38 -2.85 -3.90
C PHE A 36 3.67 -1.43 -3.38
N PHE A 37 4.84 -1.16 -2.79
CA PHE A 37 5.20 0.17 -2.31
C PHE A 37 5.62 1.12 -3.45
N ALA A 38 6.15 0.59 -4.57
CA ALA A 38 6.39 1.42 -5.74
C ALA A 38 5.07 2.06 -6.21
N PHE A 39 3.97 1.31 -6.30
CA PHE A 39 2.68 1.87 -6.73
C PHE A 39 2.03 2.86 -5.74
N HIS A 40 2.47 2.91 -4.47
CA HIS A 40 1.77 3.63 -3.41
C HIS A 40 2.35 5.00 -3.02
N ARG A 41 3.41 5.49 -3.66
CA ARG A 41 3.93 6.85 -3.40
C ARG A 41 3.34 7.87 -4.38
N PRO A 42 2.26 8.60 -4.02
CA PRO A 42 1.64 9.58 -4.92
C PRO A 42 2.60 10.69 -5.35
N GLU A 43 3.53 11.05 -4.47
CA GLU A 43 4.57 12.07 -4.71
C GLU A 43 5.52 11.69 -5.86
N LEU A 44 5.70 10.39 -6.12
CA LEU A 44 6.58 9.90 -7.18
C LEU A 44 5.87 9.71 -8.53
N ILE A 45 4.54 9.87 -8.58
CA ILE A 45 3.77 9.65 -9.82
C ILE A 45 4.22 10.64 -10.90
N GLY A 46 4.29 11.93 -10.58
CA GLY A 46 4.70 12.97 -11.53
C GLY A 46 6.12 12.72 -12.06
N GLY A 47 7.07 12.40 -11.16
CA GLY A 47 8.45 12.09 -11.53
C GLY A 47 8.56 10.87 -12.45
N ARG A 48 7.84 9.79 -12.15
CA ARG A 48 7.82 8.58 -13.00
C ARG A 48 7.14 8.82 -14.34
N MET A 49 6.08 9.61 -14.39
CA MET A 49 5.43 9.98 -15.65
C MET A 49 6.39 10.77 -16.54
N LYS A 50 7.08 11.76 -15.98
CA LYS A 50 8.09 12.54 -16.71
C LYS A 50 9.22 11.65 -17.21
N GLU A 51 9.77 10.78 -16.37
CA GLU A 51 10.87 9.88 -16.74
C GLU A 51 10.45 8.88 -17.82
N ARG A 52 9.26 8.30 -17.69
CA ARG A 52 8.72 7.39 -18.70
C ARG A 52 8.53 8.11 -20.04
N LEU A 53 7.93 9.30 -20.04
CA LEU A 53 7.74 10.07 -21.27
C LEU A 53 9.08 10.49 -21.89
N ARG A 54 10.06 10.88 -21.06
CA ARG A 54 11.41 11.20 -21.51
C ARG A 54 12.04 10.02 -22.24
N THR A 55 12.01 8.84 -21.64
CA THR A 55 12.68 7.65 -22.17
C THR A 55 11.96 7.08 -23.40
N GLU A 56 10.63 6.95 -23.34
CA GLU A 56 9.85 6.34 -24.43
C GLU A 56 9.78 7.25 -25.68
N LEU A 57 9.81 8.57 -25.49
CA LEU A 57 9.71 9.55 -26.59
C LEU A 57 11.06 10.19 -26.94
N ASN A 58 12.15 9.80 -26.29
CA ASN A 58 13.49 10.38 -26.47
C ASN A 58 13.49 11.92 -26.38
N LEU A 59 12.82 12.47 -25.36
CA LEU A 59 12.63 13.91 -25.23
C LEU A 59 13.94 14.64 -24.95
N THR A 60 14.15 15.78 -25.62
CA THR A 60 15.25 16.70 -25.30
C THR A 60 15.02 17.39 -23.95
N PRO A 61 16.07 17.93 -23.30
CA PRO A 61 15.92 18.67 -22.05
C PRO A 61 14.92 19.83 -22.14
N GLU A 62 14.87 20.52 -23.28
CA GLU A 62 13.95 21.62 -23.54
C GLU A 62 12.49 21.15 -23.66
N GLN A 63 12.26 19.99 -24.28
CA GLN A 63 10.92 19.38 -24.36
C GLN A 63 10.45 18.93 -22.97
N VAL A 64 11.34 18.32 -22.18
CA VAL A 64 11.04 17.93 -20.79
C VAL A 64 10.67 19.15 -19.95
N ALA A 65 11.37 20.27 -20.12
CA ALA A 65 11.08 21.52 -19.41
C ALA A 65 9.67 22.06 -19.75
N LYS A 66 9.24 21.96 -21.02
CA LYS A 66 7.90 22.39 -21.46
C LYS A 66 6.78 21.45 -21.01
N ILE A 67 7.04 20.14 -20.96
CA ILE A 67 6.05 19.12 -20.60
C ILE A 67 5.88 19.01 -19.07
N SER A 68 6.95 19.23 -18.31
CA SER A 68 6.95 19.15 -16.84
C SER A 68 5.77 19.84 -16.16
N PRO A 69 5.46 21.13 -16.42
CA PRO A 69 4.31 21.80 -15.77
C PRO A 69 2.95 21.18 -16.12
N ILE A 70 2.80 20.58 -17.31
CA ILE A 70 1.57 19.87 -17.71
C ILE A 70 1.38 18.63 -16.84
N ILE A 71 2.46 17.86 -16.65
CA ILE A 71 2.45 16.65 -15.83
C ILE A 71 2.24 16.98 -14.35
N ASP A 72 2.85 18.06 -13.85
CA ASP A 72 2.69 18.49 -12.46
C ASP A 72 1.24 18.89 -12.17
N LYS A 73 0.64 19.72 -13.05
CA LYS A 73 -0.79 20.06 -12.96
C LYS A 73 -1.68 18.82 -12.98
N THR A 74 -1.40 17.89 -13.89
CA THR A 74 -2.17 16.64 -14.01
C THR A 74 -2.07 15.79 -12.73
N THR A 75 -0.86 15.69 -12.16
CA THR A 75 -0.62 14.93 -10.92
C THR A 75 -1.39 15.54 -9.74
N LEU A 76 -1.44 16.88 -9.65
CA LEU A 76 -2.25 17.58 -8.64
C LEU A 76 -3.75 17.30 -8.80
N GLN A 77 -4.27 17.32 -10.03
CA GLN A 77 -5.69 17.00 -10.30
C GLN A 77 -6.02 15.55 -9.92
N LEU A 78 -5.16 14.60 -10.31
CA LEU A 78 -5.32 13.19 -9.93
C LEU A 78 -5.28 13.00 -8.41
N ARG A 79 -4.45 13.75 -7.69
CA ARG A 79 -4.42 13.74 -6.21
C ARG A 79 -5.75 14.22 -5.63
N GLY A 80 -6.34 15.28 -6.20
CA GLY A 80 -7.67 15.76 -5.82
C GLY A 80 -8.74 14.67 -6.00
N ILE A 81 -8.85 14.11 -7.21
CA ILE A 81 -9.80 13.04 -7.54
C ILE A 81 -9.65 11.85 -6.60
N ARG A 82 -8.41 11.45 -6.28
CA ARG A 82 -8.13 10.34 -5.36
C ARG A 82 -8.65 10.64 -3.95
N ARG A 83 -8.47 11.86 -3.43
CA ARG A 83 -8.98 12.24 -2.11
C ARG A 83 -10.51 12.23 -2.07
N ASP A 84 -11.15 12.82 -3.07
CA ASP A 84 -12.62 12.89 -3.12
C ASP A 84 -13.23 11.50 -3.28
N THR A 85 -12.67 10.68 -4.18
CA THR A 85 -13.09 9.27 -4.32
C THR A 85 -12.90 8.50 -3.02
N ALA A 86 -11.76 8.67 -2.33
CA ALA A 86 -11.52 8.00 -1.06
C ALA A 86 -12.53 8.39 0.03
N ARG A 87 -12.94 9.66 0.06
CA ARG A 87 -14.00 10.17 0.95
C ARG A 87 -15.34 9.54 0.62
N HIS A 88 -15.79 9.57 -0.64
CA HIS A 88 -17.06 8.96 -1.04
C HIS A 88 -17.09 7.44 -0.77
N VAL A 89 -15.98 6.74 -1.01
CA VAL A 89 -15.86 5.31 -0.68
C VAL A 89 -16.00 5.09 0.83
N HIS A 90 -15.39 5.94 1.66
CA HIS A 90 -15.51 5.84 3.12
C HIS A 90 -16.95 6.03 3.58
N GLU A 91 -17.62 7.06 3.07
CA GLU A 91 -19.02 7.40 3.38
C GLU A 91 -19.95 6.24 2.97
N THR A 92 -19.81 5.73 1.75
CA THR A 92 -20.61 4.60 1.23
C THR A 92 -20.48 3.35 2.11
N ILE A 93 -19.25 3.03 2.53
CA ILE A 93 -18.99 1.89 3.42
C ILE A 93 -19.57 2.13 4.82
N ALA A 94 -19.47 3.36 5.34
CA ALA A 94 -20.03 3.71 6.64
C ALA A 94 -21.56 3.59 6.65
N ASP A 95 -22.22 4.03 5.59
CA ASP A 95 -23.67 3.91 5.44
C ASP A 95 -24.11 2.45 5.33
N ALA A 96 -23.42 1.63 4.53
CA ALA A 96 -23.69 0.20 4.44
C ALA A 96 -23.57 -0.49 5.81
N HIS A 97 -22.56 -0.12 6.60
CA HIS A 97 -22.41 -0.62 7.96
C HIS A 97 -23.55 -0.20 8.89
N LYS A 98 -24.00 1.06 8.80
CA LYS A 98 -25.13 1.56 9.60
C LYS A 98 -26.41 0.80 9.27
N GLN A 99 -26.67 0.55 7.99
CA GLN A 99 -27.81 -0.24 7.54
C GLN A 99 -27.73 -1.68 8.05
N MET A 100 -26.58 -2.35 7.91
CA MET A 100 -26.39 -3.70 8.45
C MET A 100 -26.59 -3.76 9.96
N ALA A 101 -26.13 -2.76 10.72
CA ALA A 101 -26.27 -2.77 12.18
C ALA A 101 -27.75 -2.81 12.67
N THR A 102 -28.71 -2.41 11.83
CA THR A 102 -30.15 -2.45 12.17
C THR A 102 -30.73 -3.86 12.16
N ILE A 103 -30.15 -4.78 11.39
CA ILE A 103 -30.64 -6.16 11.20
C ILE A 103 -29.82 -7.20 11.98
N LEU A 104 -28.73 -6.76 12.63
CA LEU A 104 -27.82 -7.63 13.37
C LEU A 104 -28.19 -7.70 14.85
N THR A 105 -27.91 -8.86 15.46
CA THR A 105 -27.95 -9.02 16.92
C THR A 105 -26.83 -8.19 17.58
N ASP A 106 -26.91 -7.99 18.90
CA ASP A 106 -25.88 -7.24 19.64
C ASP A 106 -24.48 -7.84 19.50
N GLU A 107 -24.36 -9.17 19.58
CA GLU A 107 -23.09 -9.86 19.41
C GLU A 107 -22.53 -9.67 17.99
N GLN A 108 -23.38 -9.74 16.96
CA GLN A 108 -22.99 -9.52 15.57
C GLN A 108 -22.59 -8.06 15.31
N ARG A 109 -23.29 -7.10 15.92
CA ARG A 109 -22.93 -5.66 15.88
C ARG A 109 -21.55 -5.42 16.46
N GLN A 110 -21.25 -6.02 17.62
CA GLN A 110 -19.94 -5.89 18.25
C GLN A 110 -18.83 -6.48 17.36
N LYS A 111 -19.09 -7.62 16.70
CA LYS A 111 -18.16 -8.22 15.74
C LYS A 111 -17.94 -7.34 14.52
N LEU A 112 -18.99 -6.70 14.00
CA LEU A 112 -18.90 -5.76 12.88
C LEU A 112 -18.00 -4.56 13.23
N GLN A 113 -18.15 -4.00 14.43
CA GLN A 113 -17.30 -2.90 14.92
C GLN A 113 -15.82 -3.33 15.00
N GLN A 114 -15.52 -4.51 15.52
CA GLN A 114 -14.14 -5.03 15.57
C GLN A 114 -13.52 -5.20 14.17
N ILE A 115 -14.32 -5.63 13.19
CA ILE A 115 -13.88 -5.74 11.79
C ILE A 115 -13.54 -4.35 11.24
N GLN A 116 -14.38 -3.34 11.49
CA GLN A 116 -14.16 -1.96 11.04
C GLN A 116 -12.89 -1.35 11.65
N GLU A 117 -12.69 -1.52 12.96
CA GLU A 117 -11.50 -1.01 13.63
C GLU A 117 -10.23 -1.64 13.09
N ARG A 118 -10.23 -2.95 12.83
CA ARG A 118 -9.10 -3.66 12.23
C ARG A 118 -8.76 -3.09 10.86
N HIS A 119 -9.77 -2.85 10.02
CA HIS A 119 -9.59 -2.20 8.72
C HIS A 119 -9.07 -0.77 8.86
N ARG A 120 -9.55 0.00 9.84
CA ARG A 120 -9.07 1.37 10.09
C ARG A 120 -7.60 1.36 10.53
N ARG A 121 -7.22 0.47 11.45
CA ARG A 121 -5.83 0.29 11.90
C ARG A 121 -4.90 -0.14 10.76
N TRP A 122 -5.35 -1.08 9.93
CA TRP A 122 -4.57 -1.53 8.76
C TRP A 122 -4.36 -0.38 7.75
N ARG A 123 -5.42 0.39 7.44
CA ARG A 123 -5.32 1.56 6.57
C ARG A 123 -4.36 2.61 7.13
N HIS A 124 -4.49 2.98 8.41
CA HIS A 124 -3.61 3.97 9.05
C HIS A 124 -2.14 3.55 9.04
N ARG A 125 -1.87 2.25 9.20
CA ARG A 125 -0.50 1.70 9.21
C ARG A 125 0.12 1.59 7.81
N HIS A 126 -0.67 1.50 6.76
CA HIS A 126 -0.17 1.27 5.38
C HIS A 126 -0.27 2.50 4.48
N PHE A 127 -1.14 3.46 4.80
CA PHE A 127 -1.37 4.67 4.02
C PHE A 127 -0.93 5.95 4.75
N HIS A 128 0.00 5.88 5.72
CA HIS A 128 0.65 7.08 6.25
C HIS A 128 1.46 7.75 5.14
N GLU A 129 0.83 8.70 4.44
CA GLU A 129 1.51 9.76 3.71
C GLU A 129 2.10 10.68 4.81
N PRO A 130 3.43 10.88 4.89
CA PRO A 130 3.98 11.84 5.84
C PRO A 130 3.30 13.20 5.60
N PRO A 131 3.07 14.01 6.65
CA PRO A 131 2.48 15.32 6.47
C PRO A 131 3.37 16.09 5.48
N VAL A 132 2.77 16.61 4.41
CA VAL A 132 3.46 17.54 3.52
C VAL A 132 3.79 18.74 4.38
N GLU A 133 5.03 18.83 4.82
CA GLU A 133 5.57 19.99 5.51
C GLU A 133 5.36 21.17 4.57
N ALA A 134 4.40 22.04 4.89
CA ALA A 134 4.19 23.26 4.14
C ALA A 134 5.51 24.04 4.15
N PRO A 135 5.99 24.55 3.00
CA PRO A 135 7.26 25.25 2.96
C PRO A 135 7.22 26.39 3.98
N SER A 136 8.12 26.32 4.97
CA SER A 136 8.30 27.34 5.98
C SER A 136 8.49 28.69 5.29
N PRO A 137 7.74 29.74 5.65
CA PRO A 137 8.02 31.07 5.15
C PRO A 137 9.37 31.50 5.72
N THR A 138 10.41 31.48 4.89
CA THR A 138 11.71 32.06 5.25
C THR A 138 11.53 33.58 5.44
N PRO A 139 12.12 34.16 6.51
CA PRO A 139 12.09 35.60 6.79
C PRO A 139 12.89 36.42 5.79
#